data_AF-A0A0F9T8N3-F1
#
_entry.id   AF-A0A0F9T8N3-F1
#
_cell.length_a   1.000
_cell.length_b   1.000
_cell.length_c   1.000
_cell.angle_alpha   90.00
_cell.angle_beta   90.00
_cell.angle_gamma   90.00
#
_symmetry.space_group_name_H-M   'P 1'
#
loop_
_entity.id
_entity.type
_entity.pdbx_description
1 polymer ?
#
loop_
_entity_poly.entity_id
_entity_poly.type
_entity_poly.pdbx_seq_one_letter_code
_entity_poly.pdbx_strand_id
1 'polypeptide(L)'
;MFIAMEKLDCYETVGNRSYGNELFQYAALKIYAKERGCEVQIPKGWIGRELFEGCNDPVLSSSPRPHIDLGSSQLPIWSNGVLGPDCDVYGYFQYHTSHYAPYKDFFRKLFVPKNELREKTDSFLRQHPRGVSSSLICIHIRRGDYCNPPNRVAPSQWYVDWLDKNLERFDNPTIFIASDDLEMVIPDFKKYAPVMCKPTNEAMGMFLDHYVMQHADVLLASNSTFSFTAAMLNEKGGEFWRPDYQGEKLVSFDPWDSDPISPFPHHKAVKLHLGCGRQRLEGYVNIDCRKSKGTDVVCDIRALPYAENSVDTIESYHVFEHMPVCLHANVDDKYGEKYGLLITVLKEWYRVLKPGGNLVIEMPDLDKVLEVYLEADEAGKEKLLIGIYGSFRGGDDTDIHRWGANEARLDYMLVKAGFKYIKFTEAQDYHRDFCPCLRVEAIK
;
A
#
# COMPACT_ATOMS: atom_id res chain seq x y z
N MET A 1 -19.98 -30.20 -35.55
CA MET A 1 -20.72 -29.03 -35.03
C MET A 1 -19.66 -28.00 -34.68
N PHE A 2 -19.42 -27.08 -35.62
CA PHE A 2 -18.34 -26.09 -35.57
C PHE A 2 -18.80 -24.94 -34.68
N ILE A 3 -18.17 -24.81 -33.51
CA ILE A 3 -18.25 -23.61 -32.70
C ILE A 3 -17.00 -22.82 -33.07
N ALA A 4 -17.21 -21.61 -33.59
CA ALA A 4 -16.15 -20.69 -33.96
C ALA A 4 -15.22 -20.49 -32.75
N MET A 5 -13.97 -20.92 -32.91
CA MET A 5 -12.88 -20.64 -32.00
C MET A 5 -12.50 -19.18 -32.17
N GLU A 6 -13.02 -18.32 -31.32
CA GLU A 6 -12.59 -16.92 -31.27
C GLU A 6 -11.44 -16.80 -30.27
N LYS A 7 -10.34 -16.25 -30.76
CA LYS A 7 -9.07 -16.11 -30.06
C LYS A 7 -9.23 -15.12 -28.91
N LEU A 8 -8.62 -15.41 -27.76
CA LEU A 8 -8.47 -14.43 -26.71
C LEU A 8 -7.11 -13.76 -26.92
N ASP A 9 -7.12 -12.63 -27.61
CA ASP A 9 -5.90 -11.92 -27.95
C ASP A 9 -5.63 -10.84 -26.90
N CYS A 10 -4.84 -11.15 -25.87
CA CYS A 10 -4.60 -10.22 -24.76
C CYS A 10 -3.37 -9.32 -24.98
N TYR A 11 -3.58 -8.01 -25.11
CA TYR A 11 -2.50 -7.01 -25.02
C TYR A 11 -2.20 -6.54 -23.58
N GLU A 12 -0.91 -6.24 -23.38
CA GLU A 12 -0.31 -5.36 -22.34
C GLU A 12 -0.12 -5.83 -20.89
N THR A 13 -0.50 -7.04 -20.51
CA THR A 13 -0.21 -7.54 -19.14
C THR A 13 1.22 -8.03 -18.98
N VAL A 14 1.66 -8.90 -19.89
CA VAL A 14 2.92 -9.63 -19.86
C VAL A 14 4.01 -8.85 -20.64
N GLY A 15 5.11 -8.42 -20.00
CA GLY A 15 6.21 -7.68 -20.64
C GLY A 15 6.43 -6.24 -20.16
N ASN A 16 5.57 -5.73 -19.26
CA ASN A 16 5.61 -4.34 -18.76
C ASN A 16 5.73 -4.25 -17.22
N ARG A 17 6.00 -5.36 -16.53
CA ARG A 17 5.93 -5.46 -15.06
C ARG A 17 7.04 -6.35 -14.50
N SER A 18 7.24 -6.32 -13.19
CA SER A 18 8.24 -7.16 -12.51
C SER A 18 8.01 -8.65 -12.78
N TYR A 19 9.08 -9.41 -13.07
CA TYR A 19 9.10 -10.83 -13.44
C TYR A 19 8.01 -11.74 -12.81
N GLY A 20 7.83 -11.72 -11.49
CA GLY A 20 6.83 -12.56 -10.80
C GLY A 20 5.38 -12.26 -11.20
N ASN A 21 5.06 -11.01 -11.55
CA ASN A 21 3.73 -10.62 -12.01
C ASN A 21 3.44 -11.23 -13.40
N GLU A 22 4.44 -11.25 -14.27
CA GLU A 22 4.31 -11.78 -15.62
C GLU A 22 4.02 -13.29 -15.61
N LEU A 23 4.55 -14.03 -14.63
CA LEU A 23 4.23 -15.46 -14.48
C LEU A 23 2.76 -15.67 -14.10
N PHE A 24 2.21 -14.88 -13.17
CA PHE A 24 0.78 -14.95 -12.83
C PHE A 24 -0.11 -14.59 -14.02
N GLN A 25 0.27 -13.56 -14.78
CA GLN A 25 -0.46 -13.12 -15.95
C GLN A 25 -0.45 -14.17 -17.06
N TYR A 26 0.71 -14.70 -17.41
CA TYR A 26 0.81 -15.75 -18.40
C TYR A 26 0.03 -17.00 -17.97
N ALA A 27 0.19 -17.44 -16.71
CA ALA A 27 -0.51 -18.61 -16.20
C ALA A 27 -2.04 -18.45 -16.22
N ALA A 28 -2.56 -17.30 -15.79
CA ALA A 28 -3.99 -17.00 -15.81
C ALA A 28 -4.58 -17.10 -17.22
N LEU A 29 -3.90 -16.50 -18.20
CA LEU A 29 -4.31 -16.54 -19.61
C LEU A 29 -4.28 -17.96 -20.17
N LYS A 30 -3.23 -18.73 -19.88
CA LYS A 30 -3.12 -20.12 -20.32
C LYS A 30 -4.16 -21.04 -19.66
N ILE A 31 -4.50 -20.81 -18.39
CA ILE A 31 -5.58 -21.52 -17.70
C ILE A 31 -6.92 -21.18 -18.33
N TYR A 32 -7.20 -19.88 -18.56
CA TYR A 32 -8.42 -19.46 -19.25
C TYR A 32 -8.55 -20.13 -20.62
N ALA A 33 -7.49 -20.11 -21.41
CA ALA A 33 -7.45 -20.76 -22.73
C ALA A 33 -7.70 -22.27 -22.66
N LYS A 34 -7.16 -22.94 -21.65
CA LYS A 34 -7.41 -24.35 -21.40
C LYS A 34 -8.89 -24.61 -21.07
N GLU A 35 -9.50 -23.79 -20.21
CA GLU A 35 -10.90 -23.94 -19.77
C GLU A 35 -11.92 -23.56 -20.86
N ARG A 36 -11.56 -22.63 -21.74
CA ARG A 36 -12.45 -22.13 -22.80
C ARG A 36 -12.17 -22.71 -24.19
N GLY A 37 -11.07 -23.45 -24.35
CA GLY A 37 -10.66 -23.99 -25.64
C GLY A 37 -10.28 -22.91 -26.66
N CYS A 38 -9.70 -21.79 -26.20
CA CYS A 38 -9.27 -20.69 -27.06
C CYS A 38 -7.73 -20.60 -27.15
N GLU A 39 -7.24 -19.80 -28.09
CA GLU A 39 -5.82 -19.50 -28.25
C GLU A 39 -5.50 -18.14 -27.61
N VAL A 40 -4.27 -17.96 -27.12
CA VAL A 40 -3.78 -16.68 -26.57
C VAL A 40 -2.73 -16.08 -27.48
N GLN A 41 -2.79 -14.77 -27.71
CA GLN A 41 -1.70 -14.00 -28.29
C GLN A 41 -0.87 -13.33 -27.19
N ILE A 42 0.46 -13.35 -27.34
CA ILE A 42 1.41 -12.86 -26.32
C ILE A 42 2.40 -11.88 -26.97
N PRO A 43 2.85 -10.82 -26.27
CA PRO A 43 3.76 -9.83 -26.86
C PRO A 43 5.04 -10.45 -27.41
N LYS A 44 5.49 -9.95 -28.56
CA LYS A 44 6.75 -10.40 -29.17
C LYS A 44 7.94 -10.17 -28.23
N GLY A 45 7.92 -9.06 -27.49
CA GLY A 45 8.99 -8.65 -26.58
C GLY A 45 8.93 -9.27 -25.19
N TRP A 46 8.01 -10.20 -24.91
CA TRP A 46 7.96 -10.82 -23.58
C TRP A 46 9.16 -11.73 -23.35
N ILE A 47 9.91 -11.48 -22.28
CA ILE A 47 11.12 -12.21 -21.90
C ILE A 47 10.87 -13.71 -21.67
N GLY A 48 9.66 -14.12 -21.29
CA GLY A 48 9.34 -15.54 -21.08
C GLY A 48 9.53 -16.41 -22.33
N ARG A 49 9.41 -15.83 -23.53
CA ARG A 49 9.73 -16.51 -24.81
C ARG A 49 11.20 -16.89 -24.90
N GLU A 50 12.08 -16.16 -24.24
CA GLU A 50 13.52 -16.45 -24.18
C GLU A 50 13.85 -17.43 -23.06
N LEU A 51 13.12 -17.37 -21.94
CA LEU A 51 13.43 -18.11 -20.71
C LEU A 51 12.84 -19.52 -20.65
N PHE A 52 11.61 -19.72 -21.12
CA PHE A 52 10.84 -20.94 -20.91
C PHE A 52 10.61 -21.71 -22.20
N GLU A 53 10.54 -23.04 -22.05
CA GLU A 53 10.17 -23.96 -23.12
C GLU A 53 8.68 -23.79 -23.47
N GLY A 54 8.32 -23.96 -24.74
CA GLY A 54 6.93 -23.94 -25.19
C GLY A 54 6.22 -22.59 -25.17
N CYS A 55 6.91 -21.49 -24.87
CA CYS A 55 6.38 -20.12 -24.96
C CYS A 55 6.39 -19.58 -26.41
N ASN A 56 5.77 -20.32 -27.34
CA ASN A 56 5.69 -20.03 -28.77
C ASN A 56 4.29 -19.55 -29.22
N ASP A 57 3.49 -19.03 -28.29
CA ASP A 57 2.15 -18.51 -28.55
C ASP A 57 2.17 -17.48 -29.70
N PRO A 58 1.11 -17.37 -30.52
CA PRO A 58 1.05 -16.38 -31.58
C PRO A 58 1.38 -14.96 -31.10
N VAL A 59 2.04 -14.21 -31.96
CA VAL A 59 2.35 -12.81 -31.69
C VAL A 59 1.09 -11.97 -31.88
N LEU A 60 0.92 -10.98 -31.01
CA LEU A 60 -0.16 -10.01 -31.09
C LEU A 60 -0.29 -9.35 -32.46
N SER A 61 -1.53 -9.25 -32.96
CA SER A 61 -1.85 -8.47 -34.16
C SER A 61 -1.85 -6.97 -33.86
N SER A 62 -1.63 -6.13 -34.87
CA SER A 62 -1.58 -4.66 -34.75
C SER A 62 -2.94 -3.97 -34.79
N SER A 63 -4.05 -4.72 -34.74
CA SER A 63 -5.40 -4.16 -34.85
C SER A 63 -5.96 -3.78 -33.47
N PRO A 64 -6.61 -2.61 -33.32
CA PRO A 64 -7.21 -2.19 -32.05
C PRO A 64 -8.40 -3.08 -31.68
N ARG A 65 -8.53 -3.40 -30.38
CA ARG A 65 -9.52 -4.34 -29.82
C ARG A 65 -10.21 -3.74 -28.59
N PRO A 66 -11.39 -4.26 -28.18
CA PRO A 66 -12.02 -3.88 -26.93
C PRO A 66 -11.13 -4.22 -25.74
N HIS A 67 -10.89 -3.26 -24.86
CA HIS A 67 -10.07 -3.42 -23.67
C HIS A 67 -10.93 -3.73 -22.44
N ILE A 68 -10.58 -4.81 -21.72
CA ILE A 68 -11.24 -5.25 -20.50
C ILE A 68 -10.24 -5.12 -19.35
N ASP A 69 -10.44 -4.11 -18.51
CA ASP A 69 -9.70 -3.94 -17.26
C ASP A 69 -10.36 -4.76 -16.15
N LEU A 70 -9.66 -5.80 -15.71
CA LEU A 70 -10.10 -6.68 -14.61
C LEU A 70 -9.49 -6.27 -13.26
N GLY A 71 -8.69 -5.20 -13.24
CA GLY A 71 -8.29 -4.44 -12.06
C GLY A 71 -8.06 -5.27 -10.79
N SER A 72 -8.91 -5.02 -9.78
CA SER A 72 -8.93 -5.62 -8.45
C SER A 72 -9.92 -6.78 -8.30
N SER A 73 -10.37 -7.40 -9.41
CA SER A 73 -11.24 -8.57 -9.37
C SER A 73 -10.66 -9.62 -8.41
N GLN A 74 -11.49 -10.07 -7.47
CA GLN A 74 -11.12 -11.15 -6.55
C GLN A 74 -11.40 -12.53 -7.15
N LEU A 75 -12.16 -12.58 -8.25
CA LEU A 75 -12.56 -13.83 -8.88
C LEU A 75 -11.68 -14.11 -10.11
N PRO A 76 -11.25 -15.38 -10.29
CA PRO A 76 -10.45 -15.74 -11.44
C PRO A 76 -11.15 -15.49 -12.76
N ILE A 77 -10.38 -15.09 -13.77
CA ILE A 77 -10.90 -14.81 -15.12
C ILE A 77 -11.54 -16.04 -15.77
N TRP A 78 -11.12 -17.25 -15.38
CA TRP A 78 -11.68 -18.50 -15.87
C TRP A 78 -12.95 -18.93 -15.12
N SER A 79 -13.32 -18.24 -14.03
CA SER A 79 -14.50 -18.56 -13.21
C SER A 79 -15.76 -17.77 -13.61
N ASN A 80 -15.63 -16.55 -14.17
CA ASN A 80 -16.77 -15.68 -14.50
C ASN A 80 -16.86 -15.34 -15.98
N GLY A 81 -18.03 -15.58 -16.58
CA GLY A 81 -18.38 -15.11 -17.93
C GLY A 81 -17.48 -15.66 -19.05
N VAL A 82 -17.90 -15.44 -20.29
CA VAL A 82 -17.02 -15.55 -21.45
C VAL A 82 -16.51 -14.14 -21.70
N LEU A 83 -15.19 -13.93 -21.58
CA LEU A 83 -14.58 -12.73 -22.14
C LEU A 83 -14.97 -12.71 -23.62
N GLY A 84 -15.55 -11.60 -24.08
CA GLY A 84 -15.99 -11.49 -25.46
C GLY A 84 -14.85 -11.83 -26.44
N PRO A 85 -15.17 -12.31 -27.65
CA PRO A 85 -14.12 -12.60 -28.62
C PRO A 85 -13.29 -11.37 -28.94
N ASP A 86 -12.02 -11.61 -29.29
CA ASP A 86 -11.10 -10.57 -29.77
C ASP A 86 -10.90 -9.39 -28.79
N CYS A 87 -10.83 -9.64 -27.48
CA CYS A 87 -10.59 -8.60 -26.46
C CYS A 87 -9.20 -8.59 -25.84
N ASP A 88 -8.72 -7.40 -25.51
CA ASP A 88 -7.54 -7.19 -24.67
C ASP A 88 -7.91 -7.30 -23.19
N VAL A 89 -7.06 -7.95 -22.39
CA VAL A 89 -7.34 -8.17 -20.96
C VAL A 89 -6.21 -7.62 -20.11
N TYR A 90 -6.56 -6.73 -19.19
CA TYR A 90 -5.64 -6.10 -18.27
C TYR A 90 -5.89 -6.52 -16.82
N GLY A 91 -4.81 -6.81 -16.10
CA GLY A 91 -4.89 -7.22 -14.69
C GLY A 91 -3.57 -7.81 -14.17
N TYR A 92 -3.47 -7.89 -12.85
CA TYR A 92 -2.37 -8.60 -12.19
C TYR A 92 -2.60 -10.11 -12.12
N PHE A 93 -3.88 -10.52 -12.05
CA PHE A 93 -4.31 -11.91 -11.85
C PHE A 93 -3.59 -12.56 -10.65
N GLN A 94 -3.43 -11.83 -9.56
CA GLN A 94 -2.84 -12.33 -8.31
C GLN A 94 -3.96 -12.74 -7.36
N TYR A 95 -4.80 -13.67 -7.80
CA TYR A 95 -5.88 -14.22 -6.97
C TYR A 95 -5.31 -15.05 -5.82
N HIS A 96 -6.11 -15.27 -4.78
CA HIS A 96 -5.80 -16.26 -3.76
C HIS A 96 -5.42 -17.59 -4.42
N THR A 97 -4.27 -18.17 -4.07
CA THR A 97 -3.68 -19.25 -4.88
C THR A 97 -4.41 -20.58 -4.80
N SER A 98 -5.38 -20.71 -3.90
CA SER A 98 -6.34 -21.82 -3.90
C SER A 98 -7.11 -21.94 -5.22
N HIS A 99 -7.28 -20.84 -5.97
CA HIS A 99 -7.85 -20.88 -7.32
C HIS A 99 -6.91 -21.47 -8.38
N TYR A 100 -5.59 -21.38 -8.16
CA TYR A 100 -4.56 -21.96 -9.03
C TYR A 100 -4.22 -23.40 -8.65
N ALA A 101 -4.50 -23.82 -7.40
CA ALA A 101 -4.19 -25.15 -6.89
C ALA A 101 -4.71 -26.31 -7.77
N PRO A 102 -5.94 -26.27 -8.35
CA PRO A 102 -6.39 -27.30 -9.29
C PRO A 102 -5.54 -27.41 -10.56
N TYR A 103 -4.83 -26.34 -10.92
CA TYR A 103 -3.98 -26.25 -12.10
C TYR A 103 -2.49 -26.38 -11.77
N LYS A 104 -2.11 -26.82 -10.57
CA LYS A 104 -0.72 -26.87 -10.08
C LYS A 104 0.27 -27.49 -11.07
N ASP A 105 -0.03 -28.68 -11.57
CA ASP A 105 0.83 -29.37 -12.53
C ASP A 105 0.90 -28.65 -13.88
N PHE A 106 -0.20 -28.03 -14.29
CA PHE A 106 -0.24 -27.25 -15.52
C PHE A 106 0.58 -25.97 -15.38
N PHE A 107 0.41 -25.25 -14.28
CA PHE A 107 1.17 -24.04 -13.95
C PHE A 107 2.67 -24.30 -13.99
N ARG A 108 3.14 -25.37 -13.33
CA ARG A 108 4.57 -25.74 -13.34
C ARG A 108 5.11 -26.04 -14.73
N LYS A 109 4.32 -26.73 -15.57
CA LYS A 109 4.69 -27.03 -16.96
C LYS A 109 4.83 -25.79 -17.85
N LEU A 110 4.16 -24.68 -17.52
CA LEU A 110 4.30 -23.42 -18.28
C LEU A 110 5.68 -22.77 -18.11
N PHE A 111 6.37 -23.07 -17.01
CA PHE A 111 7.59 -22.35 -16.60
C PHE A 111 8.80 -23.28 -16.51
N VAL A 112 8.87 -24.26 -17.41
CA VAL A 112 10.04 -25.13 -17.57
C VAL A 112 11.14 -24.34 -18.28
N PRO A 113 12.30 -24.09 -17.68
CA PRO A 113 13.33 -23.29 -18.34
C PRO A 113 14.02 -24.04 -19.46
N LYS A 114 14.49 -23.26 -20.44
CA LYS A 114 15.28 -23.79 -21.56
C LYS A 114 16.57 -24.44 -21.09
N ASN A 115 16.99 -25.51 -21.78
CA ASN A 115 18.14 -26.33 -21.39
C ASN A 115 19.43 -25.52 -21.15
N GLU A 116 19.73 -24.53 -22.01
CA GLU A 116 20.93 -23.70 -21.87
C GLU A 116 20.95 -22.86 -20.59
N LEU A 117 19.79 -22.41 -20.12
CA LEU A 117 19.63 -21.66 -18.87
C LEU A 117 19.65 -22.59 -17.66
N ARG A 118 19.05 -23.77 -17.81
CA ARG A 118 19.07 -24.82 -16.79
C ARG A 118 20.49 -25.23 -16.44
N GLU A 119 21.33 -25.54 -17.43
CA GLU A 119 22.70 -25.99 -17.20
C GLU A 119 23.58 -24.97 -16.45
N LYS A 120 23.39 -23.68 -16.74
CA LYS A 120 24.10 -22.60 -16.02
C LYS A 120 23.75 -22.60 -14.54
N THR A 121 22.49 -22.83 -14.22
CA THR A 121 22.01 -22.76 -12.84
C THR A 121 22.25 -24.06 -12.09
N ASP A 122 22.14 -25.20 -12.76
CA ASP A 122 22.54 -26.50 -12.22
C ASP A 122 24.02 -26.51 -11.85
N SER A 123 24.88 -25.81 -12.59
CA SER A 123 26.29 -25.62 -12.20
C SER A 123 26.44 -24.95 -10.85
N PHE A 124 25.69 -23.87 -10.59
CA PHE A 124 25.69 -23.19 -9.29
C PHE A 124 25.18 -24.11 -8.18
N LEU A 125 24.09 -24.83 -8.43
CA LEU A 125 23.51 -25.78 -7.49
C LEU A 125 24.41 -27.00 -7.23
N ARG A 126 25.28 -27.39 -8.17
CA ARG A 126 26.29 -28.44 -8.00
C ARG A 126 27.47 -27.98 -7.14
N GLN A 127 27.85 -26.70 -7.23
CA GLN A 127 28.91 -26.11 -6.38
C GLN A 127 28.47 -25.96 -4.92
N HIS A 128 27.16 -25.97 -4.67
CA HIS A 128 26.54 -25.87 -3.35
C HIS A 128 25.65 -27.10 -3.12
N PRO A 129 26.25 -28.30 -2.96
CA PRO A 129 25.54 -29.57 -3.02
C PRO A 129 24.47 -29.69 -1.94
N ARG A 130 23.36 -30.35 -2.33
CA ARG A 130 22.22 -30.68 -1.48
C ARG A 130 22.24 -32.17 -1.14
N GLY A 131 21.83 -32.55 0.07
CA GLY A 131 21.76 -33.96 0.45
C GLY A 131 21.35 -34.20 1.88
N VAL A 132 21.46 -35.46 2.34
CA VAL A 132 21.10 -35.91 3.69
C VAL A 132 21.81 -35.11 4.81
N SER A 133 22.90 -34.41 4.49
CA SER A 133 23.73 -33.63 5.42
C SER A 133 23.92 -32.16 5.03
N SER A 134 23.16 -31.61 4.07
CA SER A 134 23.23 -30.19 3.69
C SER A 134 21.93 -29.64 3.12
N SER A 135 21.48 -28.50 3.63
CA SER A 135 20.24 -27.82 3.23
C SER A 135 20.51 -26.47 2.55
N LEU A 136 19.68 -26.12 1.56
CA LEU A 136 19.70 -24.81 0.92
C LEU A 136 18.61 -23.91 1.51
N ILE A 137 19.03 -22.88 2.24
CA ILE A 137 18.14 -21.86 2.80
C ILE A 137 18.28 -20.60 1.95
N CYS A 138 17.24 -20.27 1.20
CA CYS A 138 17.19 -19.08 0.36
C CYS A 138 16.48 -17.94 1.06
N ILE A 139 17.01 -16.73 0.95
CA ILE A 139 16.46 -15.50 1.49
C ILE A 139 16.25 -14.53 0.34
N HIS A 140 15.05 -13.99 0.23
CA HIS A 140 14.75 -12.93 -0.72
C HIS A 140 14.35 -11.66 0.02
N ILE A 141 15.09 -10.57 -0.20
CA ILE A 141 14.79 -9.25 0.37
C ILE A 141 14.64 -8.25 -0.77
N ARG A 142 13.44 -7.67 -0.91
CA ARG A 142 13.13 -6.63 -1.88
C ARG A 142 13.09 -5.28 -1.17
N ARG A 143 13.91 -4.32 -1.60
CA ARG A 143 13.97 -2.95 -1.04
C ARG A 143 13.58 -1.91 -2.07
N GLY A 144 14.34 -1.82 -3.18
CA GLY A 144 14.37 -0.75 -4.18
C GLY A 144 13.12 0.14 -4.26
N ASP A 145 12.20 -0.19 -5.19
CA ASP A 145 10.95 0.54 -5.43
C ASP A 145 9.92 0.43 -4.28
N TYR A 146 10.15 -0.47 -3.32
CA TYR A 146 9.31 -0.71 -2.14
C TYR A 146 9.63 0.23 -0.96
N CYS A 147 10.71 1.00 -1.02
CA CYS A 147 11.04 2.00 0.01
C CYS A 147 10.14 3.24 -0.02
N ASN A 148 9.27 3.37 -1.03
CA ASN A 148 8.30 4.45 -1.14
C ASN A 148 6.91 4.02 -0.62
N PRO A 149 6.22 4.83 0.19
CA PRO A 149 4.83 4.57 0.58
C PRO A 149 3.94 4.34 -0.66
N PRO A 150 2.97 3.40 -0.62
CA PRO A 150 2.44 2.70 0.55
C PRO A 150 3.14 1.37 0.89
N ASN A 151 4.23 1.01 0.21
CA ASN A 151 4.89 -0.28 0.40
C ASN A 151 5.67 -0.31 1.74
N ARG A 152 5.55 -1.40 2.51
CA ARG A 152 6.36 -1.67 3.71
C ARG A 152 7.38 -2.74 3.38
N VAL A 153 8.65 -2.45 3.61
CA VAL A 153 9.74 -3.44 3.51
C VAL A 153 9.86 -4.16 4.85
N ALA A 154 9.88 -5.50 4.83
CA ALA A 154 10.15 -6.29 6.03
C ALA A 154 11.61 -6.07 6.48
N PRO A 155 11.85 -5.67 7.74
CA PRO A 155 13.21 -5.50 8.26
C PRO A 155 14.04 -6.77 8.12
N SER A 156 15.34 -6.64 7.79
CA SER A 156 16.28 -7.78 7.76
C SER A 156 16.27 -8.56 9.07
N GLN A 157 16.02 -7.88 10.19
CA GLN A 157 15.97 -8.48 11.53
C GLN A 157 15.00 -9.66 11.62
N TRP A 158 13.85 -9.63 10.94
CA TRP A 158 12.88 -10.74 11.01
C TRP A 158 13.44 -12.04 10.39
N TYR A 159 14.28 -11.91 9.37
CA TYR A 159 14.97 -13.03 8.73
C TYR A 159 16.15 -13.49 9.59
N VAL A 160 16.90 -12.56 10.18
CA VAL A 160 17.98 -12.86 11.12
C VAL A 160 17.45 -13.63 12.34
N ASP A 161 16.35 -13.18 12.94
CA ASP A 161 15.69 -13.84 14.07
C ASP A 161 15.22 -15.25 13.71
N TRP A 162 14.70 -15.43 12.50
CA TRP A 162 14.31 -16.75 12.02
C TRP A 162 15.53 -17.67 11.88
N LEU A 163 16.62 -17.19 11.28
CA LEU A 163 17.86 -17.95 11.13
C LEU A 163 18.45 -18.34 12.48
N ASP A 164 18.64 -17.37 13.38
CA ASP A 164 19.19 -17.61 14.73
C ASP A 164 18.39 -18.66 15.50
N LYS A 165 17.07 -18.70 15.31
CA LYS A 165 16.19 -19.67 15.96
C LYS A 165 16.19 -21.06 15.31
N ASN A 166 16.42 -21.15 14.01
CA ASN A 166 16.13 -22.38 13.24
C ASN A 166 17.37 -23.05 12.64
N LEU A 167 18.53 -22.38 12.57
CA LEU A 167 19.70 -22.91 11.87
C LEU A 167 20.21 -24.24 12.46
N GLU A 168 20.07 -24.45 13.78
CA GLU A 168 20.47 -25.70 14.44
C GLU A 168 19.69 -26.93 13.96
N ARG A 169 18.57 -26.74 13.24
CA ARG A 169 17.79 -27.83 12.62
C ARG A 169 18.48 -28.44 11.41
N PHE A 170 19.50 -27.77 10.86
CA PHE A 170 20.11 -28.12 9.58
C PHE A 170 21.60 -28.40 9.75
N ASP A 171 22.06 -29.54 9.23
CA ASP A 171 23.48 -29.83 9.15
C ASP A 171 24.12 -28.98 8.04
N ASN A 172 25.04 -28.09 8.42
CA ASN A 172 25.84 -27.25 7.51
C ASN A 172 25.05 -26.61 6.34
N PRO A 173 24.04 -25.76 6.61
CA PRO A 173 23.21 -25.19 5.57
C PRO A 173 23.97 -24.17 4.72
N THR A 174 23.69 -24.15 3.42
CA THR A 174 24.10 -23.05 2.54
C THR A 174 23.06 -21.94 2.60
N ILE A 175 23.48 -20.73 2.95
CA ILE A 175 22.60 -19.55 2.99
C ILE A 175 22.76 -18.79 1.67
N PHE A 176 21.68 -18.72 0.90
CA PHE A 176 21.64 -17.97 -0.36
C PHE A 176 20.83 -16.68 -0.18
N ILE A 177 21.35 -15.55 -0.66
CA ILE A 177 20.64 -14.26 -0.62
C ILE A 177 20.43 -13.72 -2.02
N ALA A 178 19.17 -13.42 -2.33
CA ALA A 178 18.75 -12.63 -3.49
C ALA A 178 18.16 -11.29 -3.01
N SER A 179 18.64 -10.18 -3.59
CA SER A 179 18.11 -8.85 -3.31
C SER A 179 18.38 -7.90 -4.47
N ASP A 180 17.53 -6.90 -4.62
CA ASP A 180 17.76 -5.74 -5.50
C ASP A 180 18.68 -4.67 -4.88
N ASP A 181 19.07 -4.85 -3.61
CA ASP A 181 19.95 -3.95 -2.85
C ASP A 181 20.93 -4.74 -1.97
N LEU A 182 21.78 -5.54 -2.62
CA LEU A 182 22.73 -6.42 -1.93
C LEU A 182 23.73 -5.66 -1.05
N GLU A 183 24.17 -4.46 -1.45
CA GLU A 183 25.12 -3.66 -0.67
C GLU A 183 24.59 -3.32 0.72
N MET A 184 23.30 -3.02 0.82
CA MET A 184 22.65 -2.67 2.08
C MET A 184 22.10 -3.87 2.85
N VAL A 185 21.97 -5.04 2.22
CA VAL A 185 21.45 -6.28 2.84
C VAL A 185 22.57 -7.14 3.41
N ILE A 186 23.66 -7.35 2.67
CA ILE A 186 24.74 -8.27 3.05
C ILE A 186 25.34 -8.01 4.44
N PRO A 187 25.53 -6.76 4.91
CA PRO A 187 26.03 -6.50 6.26
C PRO A 187 25.22 -7.19 7.37
N ASP A 188 23.88 -7.25 7.24
CA ASP A 188 22.97 -7.82 8.23
C ASP A 188 23.14 -9.35 8.35
N PHE A 189 23.59 -10.00 7.28
CA PHE A 189 23.70 -11.47 7.20
C PHE A 189 25.14 -11.98 7.21
N LYS A 190 26.14 -11.08 7.41
CA LYS A 190 27.57 -11.41 7.31
C LYS A 190 27.99 -12.62 8.16
N LYS A 191 27.39 -12.80 9.35
CA LYS A 191 27.72 -13.91 10.26
C LYS A 191 27.35 -15.30 9.70
N TYR A 192 26.49 -15.35 8.70
CA TYR A 192 26.03 -16.58 8.06
C TYR A 192 26.78 -16.93 6.76
N ALA A 193 27.78 -16.13 6.39
CA ALA A 193 28.57 -16.29 5.17
C ALA A 193 27.71 -16.57 3.90
N PRO A 194 26.75 -15.68 3.56
CA PRO A 194 25.81 -15.93 2.48
C PRO A 194 26.49 -16.00 1.12
N VAL A 195 25.94 -16.83 0.23
CA VAL A 195 26.31 -16.91 -1.18
C VAL A 195 25.27 -16.21 -2.05
N MET A 196 25.68 -15.70 -3.20
CA MET A 196 24.80 -15.06 -4.19
C MET A 196 25.17 -15.52 -5.59
N CYS A 197 24.23 -15.39 -6.53
CA CYS A 197 24.56 -15.51 -7.95
C CYS A 197 25.40 -14.31 -8.41
N LYS A 198 26.32 -14.54 -9.36
CA LYS A 198 27.11 -13.50 -10.03
C LYS A 198 26.68 -13.43 -11.49
N PRO A 199 25.60 -12.70 -11.81
CA PRO A 199 25.07 -12.71 -13.16
C PRO A 199 25.92 -11.89 -14.14
N THR A 200 25.85 -12.24 -15.42
CA THR A 200 26.52 -11.50 -16.50
C THR A 200 25.72 -10.28 -16.96
N ASN A 201 24.42 -10.23 -16.67
CA ASN A 201 23.53 -9.07 -16.86
C ASN A 201 22.30 -9.18 -15.94
N GLU A 202 21.54 -8.11 -15.80
CA GLU A 202 20.41 -8.00 -14.87
C GLU A 202 19.29 -9.02 -15.12
N ALA A 203 18.84 -9.18 -16.37
CA ALA A 203 17.77 -10.13 -16.72
C ALA A 203 18.16 -11.59 -16.40
N MET A 204 19.42 -11.94 -16.66
CA MET A 204 19.99 -13.24 -16.26
C MET A 204 20.06 -13.37 -14.74
N GLY A 205 20.37 -12.29 -14.02
CA GLY A 205 20.39 -12.26 -12.55
C GLY A 205 19.04 -12.60 -11.94
N MET A 206 17.98 -11.94 -12.40
CA MET A 206 16.63 -12.22 -11.91
C MET A 206 16.21 -13.67 -12.17
N PHE A 207 16.49 -14.20 -13.36
CA PHE A 207 16.18 -15.59 -13.66
C PHE A 207 16.96 -16.56 -12.76
N LEU A 208 18.27 -16.35 -12.60
CA LEU A 208 19.13 -17.20 -11.77
C LEU A 208 18.68 -17.22 -10.31
N ASP A 209 18.46 -16.04 -9.73
CA ASP A 209 18.00 -15.92 -8.34
C ASP A 209 16.65 -16.63 -8.15
N HIS A 210 15.71 -16.41 -9.07
CA HIS A 210 14.41 -17.07 -9.05
C HIS A 210 14.53 -18.58 -9.13
N TYR A 211 15.34 -19.10 -10.06
CA TYR A 211 15.53 -20.53 -10.25
C TYR A 211 16.23 -21.21 -9.06
N VAL A 212 17.20 -20.54 -8.42
CA VAL A 212 17.80 -21.04 -7.17
C VAL A 212 16.76 -21.11 -6.04
N MET A 213 15.86 -20.13 -5.93
CA MET A 213 14.78 -20.16 -4.94
C MET A 213 13.76 -21.28 -5.17
N GLN A 214 13.45 -21.63 -6.43
CA GLN A 214 12.61 -22.81 -6.76
C GLN A 214 13.17 -24.13 -6.21
N HIS A 215 14.45 -24.11 -5.88
CA HIS A 215 15.24 -25.25 -5.45
C HIS A 215 15.57 -25.22 -3.96
N ALA A 216 15.06 -24.25 -3.21
CA ALA A 216 15.29 -24.12 -1.78
C ALA A 216 14.63 -25.27 -0.99
N ASP A 217 15.32 -25.72 0.07
CA ASP A 217 14.72 -26.57 1.10
C ASP A 217 13.94 -25.71 2.11
N VAL A 218 14.43 -24.50 2.35
CA VAL A 218 13.71 -23.43 3.05
C VAL A 218 13.80 -22.13 2.25
N LEU A 219 12.67 -21.47 2.00
CA LEU A 219 12.63 -20.14 1.39
C LEU A 219 12.02 -19.14 2.36
N LEU A 220 12.83 -18.15 2.77
CA LEU A 220 12.40 -16.96 3.48
C LEU A 220 12.10 -15.88 2.43
N ALA A 221 10.85 -15.83 1.99
CA ALA A 221 10.36 -14.92 0.96
C ALA A 221 10.20 -13.50 1.49
N SER A 222 10.25 -12.51 0.59
CA SER A 222 9.71 -11.17 0.84
C SER A 222 8.23 -11.11 0.44
N ASN A 223 7.55 -10.01 0.76
CA ASN A 223 6.19 -9.76 0.29
C ASN A 223 6.18 -9.37 -1.20
N SER A 224 6.53 -10.32 -2.06
CA SER A 224 6.76 -10.14 -3.49
C SER A 224 6.33 -11.37 -4.28
N THR A 225 5.69 -11.15 -5.42
CA THR A 225 5.35 -12.22 -6.38
C THR A 225 6.58 -12.94 -6.92
N PHE A 226 7.76 -12.31 -6.87
CA PHE A 226 9.01 -12.91 -7.31
C PHE A 226 9.37 -14.15 -6.46
N SER A 227 9.53 -14.01 -5.15
CA SER A 227 9.77 -15.15 -4.25
C SER A 227 8.54 -16.04 -4.09
N PHE A 228 7.34 -15.49 -4.18
CA PHE A 228 6.11 -16.29 -4.07
C PHE A 228 5.97 -17.29 -5.22
N THR A 229 6.19 -16.85 -6.46
CA THR A 229 6.14 -17.75 -7.63
C THR A 229 7.26 -18.79 -7.61
N ALA A 230 8.42 -18.45 -7.05
CA ALA A 230 9.48 -19.45 -6.83
C ALA A 230 9.02 -20.57 -5.87
N ALA A 231 8.28 -20.22 -4.81
CA ALA A 231 7.67 -21.21 -3.91
C ALA A 231 6.64 -22.09 -4.62
N MET A 232 5.77 -21.52 -5.47
CA MET A 232 4.79 -22.30 -6.26
C MET A 232 5.48 -23.30 -7.20
N LEU A 233 6.56 -22.86 -7.86
CA LEU A 233 7.34 -23.65 -8.81
C LEU A 233 8.28 -24.67 -8.15
N ASN A 234 8.47 -24.60 -6.84
CA ASN A 234 9.27 -25.58 -6.10
C ASN A 234 8.59 -26.96 -6.08
N GLU A 235 9.16 -27.93 -6.79
CA GLU A 235 8.61 -29.30 -6.88
C GLU A 235 8.95 -30.20 -5.70
N LYS A 236 9.89 -29.78 -4.83
CA LYS A 236 10.41 -30.58 -3.71
C LYS A 236 9.56 -30.52 -2.45
N GLY A 237 8.69 -29.52 -2.34
CA GLY A 237 7.87 -29.30 -1.15
C GLY A 237 8.68 -28.75 0.03
N GLY A 238 9.54 -27.76 -0.22
CA GLY A 238 10.30 -27.07 0.83
C GLY A 238 9.44 -26.31 1.84
N GLU A 239 10.08 -25.79 2.89
CA GLU A 239 9.45 -24.92 3.88
C GLU A 239 9.42 -23.48 3.38
N PHE A 240 8.23 -22.86 3.35
CA PHE A 240 8.06 -21.50 2.88
C PHE A 240 7.64 -20.58 4.01
N TRP A 241 8.33 -19.45 4.12
CA TRP A 241 8.11 -18.42 5.13
C TRP A 241 7.97 -17.05 4.47
N ARG A 242 7.09 -16.21 4.98
CA ARG A 242 6.81 -14.87 4.46
C ARG A 242 6.70 -13.85 5.59
N PRO A 243 6.82 -12.54 5.32
CA PRO A 243 6.61 -11.52 6.33
C PRO A 243 5.13 -11.46 6.75
N ASP A 244 4.89 -11.50 8.06
CA ASP A 244 3.64 -11.06 8.69
C ASP A 244 3.90 -9.71 9.35
N TYR A 245 3.36 -8.66 8.74
CA TYR A 245 3.53 -7.30 9.21
C TYR A 245 2.71 -6.97 10.48
N GLN A 246 1.70 -7.78 10.83
CA GLN A 246 0.98 -7.63 12.10
C GLN A 246 1.77 -8.23 13.25
N GLY A 247 2.26 -9.46 13.06
CA GLY A 247 3.07 -10.18 14.05
C GLY A 247 4.54 -9.76 14.08
N GLU A 248 4.96 -8.89 13.16
CA GLU A 248 6.32 -8.39 12.97
C GLU A 248 7.39 -9.48 12.94
N LYS A 249 7.12 -10.53 12.17
CA LYS A 249 7.97 -11.73 12.08
C LYS A 249 7.73 -12.48 10.77
N LEU A 250 8.55 -13.50 10.52
CA LEU A 250 8.25 -14.47 9.47
C LEU A 250 7.25 -15.52 9.97
N VAL A 251 6.27 -15.86 9.13
CA VAL A 251 5.29 -16.94 9.34
C VAL A 251 5.31 -17.91 8.17
N SER A 252 4.98 -19.17 8.44
CA SER A 252 4.88 -20.18 7.38
C SER A 252 3.63 -19.92 6.51
N PHE A 253 3.70 -20.26 5.23
CA PHE A 253 2.58 -20.17 4.30
C PHE A 253 2.58 -21.33 3.30
N ASP A 254 1.40 -21.66 2.76
CA ASP A 254 1.26 -22.60 1.64
C ASP A 254 1.20 -21.80 0.31
N PRO A 255 2.14 -22.00 -0.63
CA PRO A 255 2.13 -21.29 -1.90
C PRO A 255 0.88 -21.57 -2.77
N TRP A 256 0.12 -22.63 -2.48
CA TRP A 256 -1.12 -23.00 -3.18
C TRP A 256 -2.40 -22.69 -2.38
N ASP A 257 -2.28 -22.11 -1.19
CA ASP A 257 -3.41 -21.69 -0.36
C ASP A 257 -3.08 -20.40 0.39
N SER A 258 -2.71 -19.35 -0.35
CA SER A 258 -2.37 -18.04 0.21
C SER A 258 -2.53 -16.91 -0.80
N ASP A 259 -2.66 -15.68 -0.32
CA ASP A 259 -2.55 -14.50 -1.18
C ASP A 259 -1.10 -14.30 -1.65
N PRO A 260 -0.83 -14.15 -2.97
CA PRO A 260 0.52 -13.97 -3.51
C PRO A 260 1.29 -12.80 -2.89
N ILE A 261 0.57 -11.70 -2.66
CA ILE A 261 1.02 -10.55 -1.90
C ILE A 261 0.18 -10.51 -0.65
N SER A 262 0.83 -10.55 0.50
CA SER A 262 0.16 -10.39 1.78
C SER A 262 -0.37 -8.98 1.70
N PRO A 263 -1.67 -8.76 1.89
CA PRO A 263 -2.11 -7.42 2.16
C PRO A 263 -1.21 -6.93 3.29
N PHE A 264 -0.60 -5.75 3.11
CA PHE A 264 -0.19 -5.02 4.31
C PHE A 264 -1.42 -5.06 5.20
N PRO A 265 -1.29 -5.36 6.49
CA PRO A 265 -2.39 -5.08 7.36
C PRO A 265 -2.77 -3.65 7.04
N HIS A 266 -3.95 -3.50 6.44
CA HIS A 266 -4.80 -2.41 6.83
C HIS A 266 -4.85 -2.58 8.34
N HIS A 267 -3.90 -1.97 9.07
CA HIS A 267 -4.33 -1.24 10.24
C HIS A 267 -5.51 -0.48 9.70
N LYS A 268 -6.71 -0.96 10.06
CA LYS A 268 -7.97 -0.36 9.66
C LYS A 268 -7.73 1.14 9.76
N ALA A 269 -7.67 1.83 8.61
CA ALA A 269 -6.99 3.13 8.53
C ALA A 269 -7.46 3.96 9.72
N VAL A 270 -6.54 4.38 10.57
CA VAL A 270 -6.92 5.05 11.80
C VAL A 270 -7.26 6.46 11.38
N LYS A 271 -8.55 6.73 11.24
CA LYS A 271 -9.09 8.03 10.88
C LYS A 271 -9.75 8.65 12.10
N LEU A 272 -9.39 9.88 12.43
CA LEU A 272 -9.92 10.59 13.60
C LEU A 272 -10.83 11.72 13.14
N HIS A 273 -12.03 11.78 13.70
CA HIS A 273 -12.93 12.91 13.56
C HIS A 273 -12.91 13.69 14.88
N LEU A 274 -12.23 14.84 14.89
CA LEU A 274 -11.94 15.62 16.09
C LEU A 274 -13.01 16.68 16.35
N GLY A 275 -13.48 16.75 17.59
CA GLY A 275 -14.57 17.63 18.02
C GLY A 275 -15.90 17.26 17.38
N CYS A 276 -16.20 15.96 17.31
CA CYS A 276 -17.36 15.42 16.61
C CYS A 276 -18.72 15.92 17.14
N GLY A 277 -18.76 16.48 18.35
CA GLY A 277 -20.00 16.95 18.98
C GLY A 277 -21.03 15.81 19.02
N ARG A 278 -22.17 16.01 18.36
CA ARG A 278 -23.23 14.99 18.20
C ARG A 278 -23.17 14.26 16.85
N GLN A 279 -22.34 14.71 15.92
CA GLN A 279 -22.26 14.21 14.55
C GLN A 279 -21.24 13.09 14.47
N ARG A 280 -21.67 11.93 14.00
CA ARG A 280 -20.79 10.78 13.80
C ARG A 280 -20.35 10.73 12.34
N LEU A 281 -19.05 10.61 12.12
CA LEU A 281 -18.48 10.29 10.82
C LEU A 281 -18.19 8.79 10.75
N GLU A 282 -18.82 8.10 9.79
CA GLU A 282 -18.72 6.65 9.66
C GLU A 282 -17.34 6.23 9.16
N GLY A 283 -16.78 5.17 9.74
CA GLY A 283 -15.40 4.74 9.47
C GLY A 283 -14.31 5.56 10.18
N TYR A 284 -14.66 6.51 11.04
CA TYR A 284 -13.73 7.29 11.87
C TYR A 284 -13.90 6.93 13.35
N VAL A 285 -12.83 7.14 14.13
CA VAL A 285 -12.94 7.25 15.59
C VAL A 285 -13.37 8.67 15.90
N ASN A 286 -14.57 8.82 16.45
CA ASN A 286 -15.19 10.10 16.74
C ASN A 286 -14.78 10.57 18.14
N ILE A 287 -14.05 11.68 18.21
CA ILE A 287 -13.43 12.20 19.43
C ILE A 287 -14.08 13.54 19.80
N ASP A 288 -14.42 13.72 21.06
CA ASP A 288 -14.88 15.00 21.58
C ASP A 288 -14.46 15.17 23.05
N CYS A 289 -14.41 16.41 23.53
CA CYS A 289 -14.17 16.70 24.94
C CYS A 289 -15.36 16.33 25.85
N ARG A 290 -16.55 16.08 25.26
CA ARG A 290 -17.80 15.71 25.94
C ARG A 290 -18.38 14.44 25.36
N LYS A 291 -19.01 13.62 26.21
CA LYS A 291 -19.72 12.42 25.73
C LYS A 291 -21.04 12.79 25.07
N SER A 292 -21.25 12.32 23.85
CA SER A 292 -22.54 12.38 23.15
C SER A 292 -22.90 11.02 22.53
N LYS A 293 -23.97 10.97 21.71
CA LYS A 293 -24.32 9.81 20.88
C LYS A 293 -23.33 9.57 19.73
N GLY A 294 -22.64 10.60 19.25
CA GLY A 294 -21.66 10.50 18.18
C GLY A 294 -20.26 10.12 18.65
N THR A 295 -19.94 10.40 19.92
CA THR A 295 -18.59 10.27 20.50
C THR A 295 -18.21 8.83 20.82
N ASP A 296 -17.13 8.33 20.21
CA ASP A 296 -16.48 7.07 20.58
C ASP A 296 -15.57 7.27 21.79
N VAL A 297 -14.69 8.27 21.72
CA VAL A 297 -13.66 8.56 22.72
C VAL A 297 -13.85 9.96 23.28
N VAL A 298 -13.89 10.07 24.61
CA VAL A 298 -13.90 11.37 25.30
C VAL A 298 -12.45 11.77 25.56
N CYS A 299 -11.97 12.82 24.91
CA CYS A 299 -10.57 13.24 24.95
C CYS A 299 -10.43 14.73 24.61
N ASP A 300 -9.47 15.39 25.27
CA ASP A 300 -9.02 16.72 24.90
C ASP A 300 -8.13 16.64 23.65
N ILE A 301 -8.61 17.16 22.53
CA ILE A 301 -7.92 17.08 21.23
C ILE A 301 -6.61 17.88 21.16
N ARG A 302 -6.27 18.63 22.22
CA ARG A 302 -4.96 19.27 22.40
C ARG A 302 -3.88 18.27 22.83
N ALA A 303 -4.26 17.07 23.26
CA ALA A 303 -3.37 15.98 23.66
C ALA A 303 -4.02 14.62 23.32
N LEU A 304 -3.69 14.10 22.14
CA LEU A 304 -4.31 12.90 21.59
C LEU A 304 -3.64 11.62 22.15
N PRO A 305 -4.43 10.60 22.60
CA PRO A 305 -3.92 9.37 23.18
C PRO A 305 -3.42 8.37 22.12
N TYR A 306 -2.75 8.88 21.10
CA TYR A 306 -2.23 8.12 19.97
C TYR A 306 -0.71 8.26 19.92
N ALA A 307 -0.04 7.19 19.50
CA ALA A 307 1.40 7.19 19.28
C ALA A 307 1.78 8.13 18.13
N GLU A 308 3.03 8.56 18.10
CA GLU A 308 3.55 9.28 16.93
C GLU A 308 3.41 8.40 15.67
N ASN A 309 3.11 9.01 14.52
CA ASN A 309 3.04 8.32 13.23
C ASN A 309 2.08 7.11 13.22
N SER A 310 0.93 7.21 13.88
CA SER A 310 -0.02 6.10 14.03
C SER A 310 -1.38 6.34 13.37
N VAL A 311 -1.68 7.59 12.98
CA VAL A 311 -2.97 8.02 12.40
C VAL A 311 -2.83 8.29 10.90
N ASP A 312 -3.79 7.83 10.10
CA ASP A 312 -3.79 7.98 8.64
C ASP A 312 -4.47 9.30 8.19
N THR A 313 -5.55 9.69 8.88
CA THR A 313 -6.32 10.88 8.53
C THR A 313 -6.89 11.55 9.77
N ILE A 314 -6.85 12.88 9.82
CA ILE A 314 -7.56 13.70 10.79
C ILE A 314 -8.53 14.60 10.04
N GLU A 315 -9.78 14.65 10.49
CA GLU A 315 -10.76 15.63 10.03
C GLU A 315 -11.36 16.37 11.23
N SER A 316 -11.54 17.68 11.09
CA SER A 316 -12.10 18.55 12.13
C SER A 316 -13.02 19.58 11.48
N TYR A 317 -14.25 19.66 11.97
CA TYR A 317 -15.29 20.54 11.42
C TYR A 317 -15.84 21.45 12.51
N HIS A 318 -15.73 22.76 12.36
CA HIS A 318 -16.28 23.78 13.27
C HIS A 318 -15.86 23.60 14.74
N VAL A 319 -14.56 23.41 14.95
CA VAL A 319 -13.96 23.12 16.27
C VAL A 319 -12.74 24.00 16.53
N PHE A 320 -11.95 24.30 15.50
CA PHE A 320 -10.66 24.98 15.64
C PHE A 320 -10.82 26.46 16.04
N GLU A 321 -11.92 27.10 15.63
CA GLU A 321 -12.31 28.46 16.00
C GLU A 321 -12.63 28.62 17.51
N HIS A 322 -13.00 27.53 18.18
CA HIS A 322 -13.30 27.50 19.62
C HIS A 322 -12.04 27.36 20.49
N MET A 323 -10.89 27.03 19.87
CA MET A 323 -9.64 26.81 20.60
C MET A 323 -9.12 28.11 21.21
N PRO A 324 -8.62 28.09 22.46
CA PRO A 324 -8.02 29.28 23.05
C PRO A 324 -6.82 29.74 22.22
N VAL A 325 -6.65 31.05 22.07
CA VAL A 325 -5.53 31.62 21.32
C VAL A 325 -5.00 32.86 22.02
N CYS A 326 -3.68 33.05 21.96
CA CYS A 326 -3.06 34.34 22.27
C CYS A 326 -2.75 35.05 20.95
N LEU A 327 -3.67 35.89 20.47
CA LEU A 327 -3.48 36.61 19.19
C LEU A 327 -2.29 37.58 19.23
N HIS A 328 -1.85 38.01 20.43
CA HIS A 328 -0.64 38.81 20.58
C HIS A 328 0.63 38.12 20.07
N ALA A 329 0.66 36.77 20.06
CA ALA A 329 1.76 36.00 19.49
C ALA A 329 1.87 36.15 17.95
N ASN A 330 0.82 36.64 17.28
CA ASN A 330 0.82 36.86 15.83
C ASN A 330 1.30 38.27 15.42
N VAL A 331 1.49 39.18 16.38
CA VAL A 331 1.83 40.59 16.12
C VAL A 331 3.13 41.03 16.80
N ASP A 332 3.67 40.26 17.74
CA ASP A 332 4.90 40.61 18.43
C ASP A 332 5.71 39.34 18.80
N ASP A 333 6.89 39.21 18.20
CA ASP A 333 7.81 38.07 18.37
C ASP A 333 8.26 37.86 19.83
N LYS A 334 8.09 38.85 20.71
CA LYS A 334 8.37 38.68 22.16
C LYS A 334 7.45 37.67 22.82
N TYR A 335 6.24 37.49 22.28
CA TYR A 335 5.31 36.45 22.69
C TYR A 335 5.54 35.21 21.82
N GLY A 336 6.67 34.52 22.03
CA GLY A 336 7.10 33.39 21.19
C GLY A 336 6.15 32.18 21.13
N GLU A 337 6.52 31.16 20.37
CA GLU A 337 5.68 29.99 20.00
C GLU A 337 4.93 29.31 21.16
N LYS A 338 5.47 29.36 22.39
CA LYS A 338 4.82 28.82 23.59
C LYS A 338 3.45 29.44 23.92
N TYR A 339 3.14 30.62 23.37
CA TYR A 339 1.85 31.28 23.51
C TYR A 339 0.94 31.08 22.29
N GLY A 340 1.46 30.53 21.18
CA GLY A 340 0.72 30.20 19.96
C GLY A 340 -0.03 28.87 20.08
N LEU A 341 -1.02 28.81 20.99
CA LEU A 341 -1.71 27.57 21.37
C LEU A 341 -2.25 26.78 20.15
N LEU A 342 -2.70 27.47 19.10
CA LEU A 342 -3.18 26.84 17.86
C LEU A 342 -2.08 26.07 17.12
N ILE A 343 -0.86 26.62 17.03
CA ILE A 343 0.28 25.93 16.39
C ILE A 343 0.68 24.70 17.24
N THR A 344 0.63 24.80 18.57
CA THR A 344 0.89 23.64 19.45
C THR A 344 -0.12 22.52 19.23
N VAL A 345 -1.41 22.83 19.08
CA VAL A 345 -2.45 21.85 18.75
C VAL A 345 -2.19 21.22 17.38
N LEU A 346 -1.87 22.02 16.37
CA LEU A 346 -1.53 21.50 15.04
C LEU A 346 -0.25 20.64 15.08
N LYS A 347 0.74 20.97 15.90
CA LYS A 347 1.94 20.13 16.11
C LYS A 347 1.59 18.79 16.77
N GLU A 348 0.60 18.75 17.66
CA GLU A 348 0.09 17.50 18.25
C GLU A 348 -0.63 16.64 17.20
N TRP A 349 -1.45 17.26 16.35
CA TRP A 349 -2.11 16.56 15.25
C TRP A 349 -1.09 16.06 14.21
N TYR A 350 -0.08 16.87 13.92
CA TYR A 350 1.08 16.49 13.11
C TYR A 350 1.82 15.31 13.74
N ARG A 351 2.07 15.32 15.05
CA ARG A 351 2.77 14.22 15.77
C ARG A 351 2.10 12.88 15.50
N VAL A 352 0.78 12.79 15.69
CA VAL A 352 0.07 11.51 15.58
C VAL A 352 -0.14 11.04 14.14
N LEU A 353 -0.22 11.95 13.16
CA LEU A 353 -0.30 11.59 11.75
C LEU A 353 0.95 10.83 11.30
N LYS A 354 0.77 9.83 10.44
CA LYS A 354 1.84 9.12 9.71
C LYS A 354 2.49 10.07 8.69
N PRO A 355 3.75 9.86 8.29
CA PRO A 355 4.31 10.56 7.13
C PRO A 355 3.41 10.40 5.90
N GLY A 356 3.05 11.49 5.23
CA GLY A 356 2.06 11.46 4.15
C GLY A 356 0.59 11.37 4.59
N GLY A 357 0.31 11.38 5.90
CA GLY A 357 -1.04 11.40 6.45
C GLY A 357 -1.76 12.72 6.18
N ASN A 358 -3.09 12.65 6.05
CA ASN A 358 -3.92 13.78 5.63
C ASN A 358 -4.59 14.50 6.82
N LEU A 359 -4.56 15.82 6.80
CA LEU A 359 -5.30 16.69 7.71
C LEU A 359 -6.33 17.50 6.90
N VAL A 360 -7.58 17.45 7.35
CA VAL A 360 -8.66 18.27 6.84
C VAL A 360 -9.21 19.14 7.98
N ILE A 361 -9.34 20.44 7.73
CA ILE A 361 -10.02 21.35 8.64
C ILE A 361 -11.04 22.18 7.88
N GLU A 362 -12.23 22.34 8.46
CA GLU A 362 -13.29 23.20 7.94
C GLU A 362 -13.86 24.07 9.07
N MET A 363 -13.99 25.38 8.81
CA MET A 363 -14.46 26.36 9.80
C MET A 363 -14.97 27.65 9.13
N PRO A 364 -15.59 28.60 9.86
CA PRO A 364 -16.04 29.87 9.30
C PRO A 364 -14.90 30.68 8.69
N ASP A 365 -15.14 31.24 7.50
CA ASP A 365 -14.20 32.11 6.79
C ASP A 365 -14.49 33.56 7.20
N LEU A 366 -13.67 34.12 8.10
CA LEU A 366 -13.88 35.45 8.64
C LEU A 366 -13.95 36.51 7.55
N ASP A 367 -13.06 36.46 6.56
CA ASP A 367 -12.97 37.49 5.53
C ASP A 367 -14.26 37.48 4.68
N LYS A 368 -14.70 36.30 4.24
CA LYS A 368 -15.96 36.15 3.49
C LYS A 368 -17.20 36.45 4.33
N VAL A 369 -17.20 36.07 5.62
CA VAL A 369 -18.28 36.42 6.54
C VAL A 369 -18.41 37.94 6.65
N LEU A 370 -17.31 38.66 6.76
CA LEU A 370 -17.30 40.13 6.81
C LEU A 370 -17.77 40.75 5.49
N GLU A 371 -17.34 40.23 4.34
CA GLU A 371 -17.82 40.66 3.03
C GLU A 371 -19.34 40.56 2.92
N VAL A 372 -19.90 39.39 3.25
CA VAL A 372 -21.35 39.17 3.22
C VAL A 372 -22.07 40.00 4.29
N TYR A 373 -21.45 40.22 5.46
CA TYR A 373 -22.02 41.01 6.54
C TYR A 373 -22.22 42.49 6.15
N LEU A 374 -21.27 43.07 5.42
CA LEU A 374 -21.35 44.47 5.00
C LEU A 374 -22.48 44.73 3.99
N GLU A 375 -22.82 43.74 3.18
CA GLU A 375 -23.86 43.82 2.16
C GLU A 375 -25.25 43.35 2.65
N ALA A 376 -25.31 42.70 3.82
CA ALA A 376 -26.56 42.15 4.37
C ALA A 376 -27.47 43.23 4.98
N ASP A 377 -28.77 42.93 5.03
CA ASP A 377 -29.72 43.66 5.87
C ASP A 377 -29.49 43.35 7.36
N GLU A 378 -30.14 44.09 8.27
CA GLU A 378 -29.94 43.93 9.72
C GLU A 378 -30.31 42.52 10.21
N ALA A 379 -31.31 41.87 9.59
CA ALA A 379 -31.68 40.50 9.92
C ALA A 379 -30.62 39.48 9.47
N GLY A 380 -29.99 39.70 8.32
CA GLY A 380 -28.87 38.90 7.82
C GLY A 380 -27.61 39.09 8.67
N LYS A 381 -27.30 40.34 9.05
CA LYS A 381 -26.18 40.65 9.96
C LYS A 381 -26.28 39.89 11.27
N GLU A 382 -27.46 39.89 11.91
CA GLU A 382 -27.69 39.17 13.17
C GLU A 382 -27.41 37.66 13.03
N LYS A 383 -27.76 37.05 11.90
CA LYS A 383 -27.45 35.64 11.62
C LYS A 383 -25.96 35.40 11.45
N LEU A 384 -25.26 36.31 10.77
CA LEU A 384 -23.82 36.20 10.50
C LEU A 384 -22.96 36.42 11.75
N LEU A 385 -23.45 37.16 12.74
CA LEU A 385 -22.77 37.32 14.04
C LEU A 385 -22.52 35.96 14.72
N ILE A 386 -23.36 34.96 14.48
CA ILE A 386 -23.16 33.59 14.98
C ILE A 386 -21.88 32.98 14.39
N GLY A 387 -21.57 33.21 13.11
CA GLY A 387 -20.33 32.74 12.49
C GLY A 387 -19.08 33.44 13.04
N ILE A 388 -19.22 34.67 13.57
CA ILE A 388 -18.11 35.45 14.12
C ILE A 388 -17.87 35.14 15.59
N TYR A 389 -18.93 35.11 16.40
CA TYR A 389 -18.85 35.02 17.86
C TYR A 389 -19.24 33.65 18.43
N GLY A 390 -19.79 32.77 17.60
CA GLY A 390 -20.42 31.52 18.03
C GLY A 390 -21.85 31.75 18.52
N SER A 391 -22.59 30.65 18.75
CA SER A 391 -24.02 30.73 19.11
C SER A 391 -24.31 30.77 20.61
N PHE A 392 -23.31 30.54 21.47
CA PHE A 392 -23.43 30.53 22.93
C PHE A 392 -24.68 29.79 23.45
N ARG A 393 -24.98 28.63 22.85
CA ARG A 393 -26.27 27.95 23.06
C ARG A 393 -26.43 27.51 24.50
N GLY A 394 -27.48 28.00 25.16
CA GLY A 394 -27.83 27.60 26.52
C GLY A 394 -26.82 28.01 27.60
N GLY A 395 -26.01 29.05 27.36
CA GLY A 395 -25.01 29.51 28.32
C GLY A 395 -23.68 28.75 28.28
N ASP A 396 -23.39 28.06 27.17
CA ASP A 396 -22.20 27.23 27.02
C ASP A 396 -21.00 28.02 26.48
N ASP A 397 -20.06 28.35 27.38
CA ASP A 397 -18.81 29.07 27.04
C ASP A 397 -17.90 28.34 26.05
N THR A 398 -18.13 27.06 25.78
CA THR A 398 -17.35 26.31 24.77
C THR A 398 -17.84 26.54 23.35
N ASP A 399 -19.06 27.06 23.17
CA ASP A 399 -19.68 27.36 21.87
C ASP A 399 -19.29 28.76 21.35
N ILE A 400 -18.33 29.42 22.01
CA ILE A 400 -17.83 30.76 21.66
C ILE A 400 -16.65 30.62 20.69
N HIS A 401 -16.69 31.37 19.59
CA HIS A 401 -15.55 31.51 18.69
C HIS A 401 -14.54 32.47 19.31
N ARG A 402 -13.29 32.03 19.44
CA ARG A 402 -12.23 32.79 20.14
C ARG A 402 -11.36 33.59 19.19
N TRP A 403 -11.46 33.31 17.90
CA TRP A 403 -10.75 33.96 16.81
C TRP A 403 -11.45 33.65 15.49
N GLY A 404 -11.14 34.40 14.44
CA GLY A 404 -11.62 34.11 13.09
C GLY A 404 -10.49 33.68 12.17
N ALA A 405 -10.74 32.68 11.34
CA ALA A 405 -9.80 32.17 10.36
C ALA A 405 -9.96 32.86 9.00
N ASN A 406 -8.87 32.93 8.26
CA ASN A 406 -8.87 33.18 6.82
C ASN A 406 -7.75 32.34 6.22
N GLU A 407 -7.70 32.24 4.88
CA GLU A 407 -6.75 31.35 4.20
C GLU A 407 -5.29 31.66 4.58
N ALA A 408 -4.89 32.94 4.52
CA ALA A 408 -3.52 33.36 4.82
C ALA A 408 -3.08 33.03 6.26
N ARG A 409 -3.97 33.26 7.25
CA ARG A 409 -3.68 32.97 8.66
C ARG A 409 -3.58 31.48 8.92
N LEU A 410 -4.48 30.68 8.31
CA LEU A 410 -4.49 29.24 8.50
C LEU A 410 -3.30 28.57 7.81
N ASP A 411 -2.95 29.01 6.61
CA ASP A 411 -1.74 28.57 5.88
C ASP A 411 -0.47 28.79 6.72
N TYR A 412 -0.29 30.01 7.25
CA TYR A 412 0.84 30.32 8.12
C TYR A 412 0.96 29.35 9.31
N MET A 413 -0.15 29.08 9.99
CA MET A 413 -0.15 28.18 11.15
C MET A 413 0.16 26.73 10.77
N LEU A 414 -0.39 26.24 9.65
CA LEU A 414 -0.12 24.90 9.12
C LEU A 414 1.34 24.72 8.73
N VAL A 415 1.92 25.68 7.99
CA VAL A 415 3.34 25.68 7.62
C VAL A 415 4.22 25.67 8.87
N LYS A 416 3.91 26.49 9.88
CA LYS A 416 4.65 26.53 11.15
C LYS A 416 4.55 25.25 11.97
N ALA A 417 3.44 24.51 11.84
CA ALA A 417 3.27 23.21 12.47
C ALA A 417 3.98 22.07 11.72
N GLY A 418 4.46 22.32 10.49
CA GLY A 418 5.24 21.37 9.69
C GLY A 418 4.49 20.77 8.51
N PHE A 419 3.21 21.10 8.31
CA PHE A 419 2.40 20.60 7.21
C PHE A 419 2.85 21.17 5.86
N LYS A 420 2.61 20.39 4.80
CA LYS A 420 2.96 20.68 3.40
C LYS A 420 1.75 20.43 2.49
N TYR A 421 1.88 20.81 1.22
CA TYR A 421 0.85 20.60 0.20
C TYR A 421 -0.52 21.15 0.61
N ILE A 422 -0.52 22.35 1.21
CA ILE A 422 -1.71 23.00 1.72
C ILE A 422 -2.58 23.44 0.53
N LYS A 423 -3.84 23.01 0.53
CA LYS A 423 -4.81 23.33 -0.51
C LYS A 423 -6.12 23.77 0.11
N PHE A 424 -6.55 24.98 -0.23
CA PHE A 424 -7.90 25.46 0.09
C PHE A 424 -8.89 24.99 -0.97
N THR A 425 -10.04 24.50 -0.53
CA THR A 425 -11.11 23.95 -1.37
C THR A 425 -12.47 24.42 -0.88
N GLU A 426 -13.53 24.11 -1.63
CA GLU A 426 -14.89 24.41 -1.19
C GLU A 426 -15.27 23.60 0.05
N ALA A 427 -15.92 24.26 1.01
CA ALA A 427 -16.52 23.67 2.20
C ALA A 427 -17.53 22.56 1.84
N GLN A 428 -17.55 21.47 2.61
CA GLN A 428 -18.38 20.30 2.33
C GLN A 428 -19.36 19.97 3.45
N ASP A 429 -19.16 20.52 4.65
CA ASP A 429 -20.02 20.33 5.81
C ASP A 429 -21.28 21.19 5.73
N TYR A 430 -22.33 20.78 6.46
CA TYR A 430 -23.64 21.41 6.42
C TYR A 430 -23.64 22.88 6.90
N HIS A 431 -22.63 23.31 7.69
CA HIS A 431 -22.55 24.70 8.15
C HIS A 431 -22.39 25.71 7.00
N ARG A 432 -21.91 25.26 5.81
CA ARG A 432 -21.82 26.09 4.60
C ARG A 432 -23.15 26.71 4.16
N ASP A 433 -24.27 26.10 4.56
CA ASP A 433 -25.61 26.58 4.25
C ASP A 433 -26.02 27.79 5.11
N PHE A 434 -25.28 28.06 6.19
CA PHE A 434 -25.63 29.06 7.20
C PHE A 434 -24.61 30.21 7.30
N CYS A 435 -23.33 29.94 7.05
CA CYS A 435 -22.30 30.97 6.96
C CYS A 435 -21.21 30.61 5.93
N PRO A 436 -20.54 31.61 5.34
CA PRO A 436 -19.33 31.37 4.55
C PRO A 436 -18.28 30.59 5.35
N CYS A 437 -17.79 29.50 4.77
CA CYS A 437 -16.81 28.61 5.38
C CYS A 437 -15.61 28.41 4.44
N LEU A 438 -14.46 28.11 5.03
CA LEU A 438 -13.27 27.67 4.32
C LEU A 438 -12.97 26.22 4.68
N ARG A 439 -12.41 25.49 3.72
CA ARG A 439 -11.90 24.13 3.91
C ARG A 439 -10.44 24.10 3.48
N VAL A 440 -9.60 23.45 4.27
CA VAL A 440 -8.18 23.25 3.96
C VAL A 440 -7.81 21.79 4.11
N GLU A 441 -7.00 21.30 3.17
CA GLU A 441 -6.39 19.98 3.19
C GLU A 441 -4.87 20.14 3.20
N ALA A 442 -4.18 19.39 4.06
CA ALA A 442 -2.74 19.48 4.23
C ALA A 442 -2.13 18.12 4.59
N ILE A 443 -0.85 17.92 4.24
CA ILE A 443 -0.15 16.64 4.41
C ILE A 443 1.01 16.79 5.40
N LYS A 444 1.23 15.75 6.21
CA LYS A 444 2.39 15.65 7.11
C LYS A 444 3.73 15.50 6.36
#